data_AF-A0A1Z5JAM0-F1
#
_entry.id   AF-A0A1Z5JAM0-F1
#
_cell.length_a   1.000
_cell.length_b   1.000
_cell.length_c   1.000
_cell.angle_alpha   90.00
_cell.angle_beta   90.00
_cell.angle_gamma   90.00
#
_symmetry.space_group_name_H-M   'P 1'
#
loop_
_entity.id
_entity.type
_entity.pdbx_description
1 polymer ?
#
loop_
_entity_poly.entity_id
_entity_poly.type
_entity_poly.pdbx_seq_one_letter_code
_entity_poly.pdbx_strand_id
1 'polypeptide(L)'
;MSVISLAIVGKNNTPIYLREFDHVDAIDEAESLFGLSPSTTLSIKQACSVRQQFILHAALDKFEQLAGPPPACAWRAPGVTGTDAMFVGFLCPVDDMRVYGYMTTTQIKFLLTVRDGYHEDIQKLFAKIHAIYVGHILNPFSPLNAPISSNRFDQQIQQTVDAYNESMM
;
A
#
# COMPACT_ATOMS: atom_id res chain seq x y z
N MET A 1 -3.44 -15.64 -5.75
CA MET A 1 -3.82 -14.32 -6.30
C MET A 1 -3.15 -13.25 -5.44
N SER A 2 -2.24 -12.46 -6.00
CA SER A 2 -1.26 -11.70 -5.22
C SER A 2 -1.67 -10.24 -4.96
N VAL A 3 -1.41 -9.79 -3.74
CA VAL A 3 -1.17 -8.36 -3.46
C VAL A 3 0.04 -7.93 -4.30
N ILE A 4 -0.11 -6.88 -5.09
CA ILE A 4 0.92 -6.39 -6.00
C ILE A 4 1.81 -5.38 -5.31
N SER A 5 1.21 -4.42 -4.61
CA SER A 5 1.99 -3.41 -3.87
C SER A 5 1.22 -2.78 -2.72
N LEU A 6 1.98 -2.18 -1.81
CA LEU A 6 1.51 -1.44 -0.66
C LEU A 6 2.21 -0.08 -0.64
N ALA A 7 1.43 0.98 -0.40
CA ALA A 7 1.96 2.28 -0.04
C ALA A 7 1.33 2.83 1.23
N ILE A 8 2.16 3.46 2.05
CA ILE A 8 1.76 4.21 3.24
C ILE A 8 2.15 5.66 2.98
N VAL A 9 1.14 6.52 2.97
CA VAL A 9 1.26 7.93 2.65
C VAL A 9 0.90 8.75 3.88
N GLY A 10 1.78 9.68 4.21
CA GLY A 10 1.60 10.60 5.33
C GLY A 10 0.50 11.62 5.09
N LYS A 11 0.22 12.42 6.12
CA LYS A 11 -0.80 13.47 6.08
C LYS A 11 -0.57 14.48 4.95
N ASN A 12 0.70 14.79 4.63
CA ASN A 12 1.07 15.79 3.63
C ASN A 12 1.23 15.18 2.21
N ASN A 13 0.60 14.04 1.94
CA ASN A 13 0.77 13.27 0.70
C ASN A 13 2.23 12.84 0.43
N THR A 14 3.08 12.84 1.47
CA THR A 14 4.46 12.38 1.40
C THR A 14 4.51 10.86 1.55
N PRO A 15 5.09 10.10 0.61
CA PRO A 15 5.21 8.67 0.75
C PRO A 15 6.16 8.34 1.92
N ILE A 16 5.65 7.59 2.90
CA ILE A 16 6.42 7.11 4.06
C ILE A 16 6.96 5.71 3.76
N TYR A 17 6.14 4.90 3.13
CA TYR A 17 6.50 3.54 2.76
C TYR A 17 5.92 3.20 1.41
N LEU A 18 6.70 2.52 0.59
CA LEU A 18 6.23 2.00 -0.68
C LEU A 18 7.00 0.72 -0.98
N ARG A 19 6.26 -0.32 -1.36
CA ARG A 19 6.82 -1.63 -1.69
C ARG A 19 5.94 -2.38 -2.68
N GLU A 20 6.60 -3.02 -3.62
CA GLU A 20 6.03 -3.98 -4.55
C GLU A 20 6.38 -5.39 -4.10
N PHE A 21 5.42 -6.30 -4.24
CA PHE A 21 5.51 -7.72 -3.85
C PHE A 21 5.39 -8.65 -5.06
N ASP A 22 4.88 -8.18 -6.19
CA ASP A 22 4.77 -9.00 -7.40
C ASP A 22 6.18 -9.20 -7.98
N HIS A 23 6.58 -10.46 -8.09
CA HIS A 23 7.80 -10.86 -8.77
C HIS A 23 7.51 -10.79 -10.28
N VAL A 24 8.29 -10.00 -11.02
CA VAL A 24 8.12 -9.80 -12.46
C VAL A 24 8.56 -11.07 -13.20
N ASP A 25 7.72 -12.11 -13.23
CA ASP A 25 7.98 -13.35 -13.99
C ASP A 25 7.51 -13.26 -15.45
N ALA A 26 7.39 -12.06 -16.07
CA ALA A 26 6.76 -11.96 -17.39
C ALA A 26 7.37 -10.96 -18.40
N ILE A 27 8.60 -10.47 -18.21
CA ILE A 27 9.25 -9.58 -19.20
C ILE A 27 10.65 -10.05 -19.66
N ASP A 28 11.16 -11.19 -19.17
CA ASP A 28 12.60 -11.49 -19.29
C ASP A 28 13.08 -12.28 -20.52
N GLU A 29 12.25 -12.54 -21.55
CA GLU A 29 12.75 -13.17 -22.79
C GLU A 29 13.02 -12.19 -23.95
N ALA A 30 12.44 -10.98 -23.95
CA ALA A 30 12.64 -10.03 -25.07
C ALA A 30 13.58 -8.86 -24.71
N GLU A 31 13.60 -8.40 -23.45
CA GLU A 31 14.43 -7.28 -22.99
C GLU A 31 15.89 -7.71 -22.70
N SER A 32 16.13 -9.00 -22.47
CA SER A 32 17.46 -9.58 -22.31
C SER A 32 18.25 -9.68 -23.63
N LEU A 33 17.63 -9.42 -24.79
CA LEU A 33 18.28 -9.41 -26.11
C LEU A 33 19.31 -8.27 -26.28
N PHE A 34 19.16 -7.15 -25.55
CA PHE A 34 20.08 -6.00 -25.63
C PHE A 34 21.07 -5.89 -24.47
N GLY A 35 21.08 -6.83 -23.52
CA GLY A 35 22.09 -6.88 -22.45
C GLY A 35 22.10 -5.67 -21.50
N LEU A 36 21.06 -4.82 -21.54
CA LEU A 36 20.88 -3.71 -20.61
C LEU A 36 20.12 -4.21 -19.38
N SER A 37 20.80 -4.99 -18.54
CA SER A 37 20.37 -5.13 -17.15
C SER A 37 20.23 -3.71 -16.57
N PRO A 38 19.10 -3.34 -15.92
CA PRO A 38 19.01 -2.06 -15.25
C PRO A 38 20.07 -2.03 -14.16
N SER A 39 21.21 -1.42 -14.50
CA SER A 39 22.36 -1.28 -13.64
C SER A 39 21.93 -0.62 -12.35
N THR A 40 22.17 -1.35 -11.26
CA THR A 40 22.09 -0.95 -9.86
C THR A 40 22.62 0.48 -9.69
N THR A 41 21.72 1.46 -9.71
CA THR A 41 22.06 2.87 -9.44
C THR A 41 21.58 3.19 -8.04
N LEU A 42 22.50 3.04 -7.09
CA LEU A 42 22.56 3.72 -5.79
C LEU A 42 21.21 4.16 -5.15
N SER A 43 20.82 3.40 -4.11
CA SER A 43 20.17 3.88 -2.88
C SER A 43 18.73 4.44 -2.94
N ILE A 44 17.76 3.62 -3.36
CA ILE A 44 16.44 3.58 -2.68
C ILE A 44 16.03 2.09 -2.57
N LYS A 45 16.08 1.51 -1.35
CA LYS A 45 15.60 0.13 -1.06
C LYS A 45 14.07 -0.04 -1.17
N GLN A 46 13.36 0.99 -1.66
CA GLN A 46 11.91 1.07 -1.90
C GLN A 46 11.62 1.29 -3.40
N ALA A 47 12.14 0.43 -4.27
CA ALA A 47 11.85 0.53 -5.69
C ALA A 47 10.45 -0.06 -5.98
N CYS A 48 9.44 0.78 -6.18
CA CYS A 48 8.25 0.41 -6.97
C CYS A 48 8.57 0.62 -8.44
N SER A 49 7.93 -0.17 -9.29
CA SER A 49 7.69 0.21 -10.67
C SER A 49 7.05 1.60 -10.77
N VAL A 50 7.52 2.41 -11.73
CA VAL A 50 6.97 3.75 -12.01
C VAL A 50 5.47 3.69 -12.28
N ARG A 51 5.00 2.62 -12.94
CA ARG A 51 3.58 2.35 -13.18
C ARG A 51 2.81 2.36 -11.85
N GLN A 52 3.33 1.65 -10.86
CA GLN A 52 2.65 1.49 -9.60
C GLN A 52 2.68 2.78 -8.76
N GLN A 53 3.78 3.52 -8.80
CA GLN A 53 3.85 4.85 -8.20
C GLN A 53 2.79 5.79 -8.81
N PHE A 54 2.61 5.77 -10.13
CA PHE A 54 1.60 6.57 -10.80
C PHE A 54 0.17 6.18 -10.39
N ILE A 55 -0.13 4.88 -10.37
CA ILE A 55 -1.44 4.35 -9.95
C ILE A 55 -1.79 4.79 -8.53
N LEU A 56 -0.85 4.61 -7.60
CA LEU A 56 -1.03 4.98 -6.20
C LEU A 56 -1.19 6.48 -6.02
N HIS A 57 -0.44 7.28 -6.79
CA HIS A 57 -0.57 8.73 -6.76
C HIS A 57 -1.94 9.19 -7.27
N ALA A 58 -2.41 8.65 -8.40
CA ALA A 58 -3.75 8.93 -8.94
C ALA A 58 -4.88 8.49 -7.97
N ALA A 59 -4.67 7.41 -7.22
CA ALA A 59 -5.62 6.96 -6.20
C ALA A 59 -5.73 7.93 -4.99
N LEU A 60 -4.73 8.78 -4.74
CA LEU A 60 -4.80 9.79 -3.67
C LEU A 60 -5.85 10.86 -3.94
N ASP A 61 -6.11 11.20 -5.20
CA ASP A 61 -7.15 12.17 -5.57
C ASP A 61 -8.54 11.71 -5.07
N LYS A 62 -8.77 10.39 -5.04
CA LYS A 62 -9.99 9.79 -4.48
C LYS A 62 -10.06 9.94 -2.97
N PHE A 63 -8.94 9.79 -2.26
CA PHE A 63 -8.90 10.08 -0.83
C PHE A 63 -9.22 11.54 -0.52
N GLU A 64 -8.74 12.48 -1.34
CA GLU A 64 -9.03 13.90 -1.14
C GLU A 64 -10.50 14.23 -1.38
N GLN A 65 -11.10 13.63 -2.42
CA GLN A 65 -12.55 13.72 -2.66
C GLN A 65 -13.34 13.21 -1.45
N LEU A 66 -12.90 12.09 -0.85
CA LEU A 66 -13.57 11.47 0.28
C LEU A 66 -13.24 12.13 1.63
N ALA A 67 -12.17 12.91 1.73
CA ALA A 67 -11.78 13.64 2.95
C ALA A 67 -12.31 15.08 2.99
N GLY A 68 -12.99 15.54 1.93
CA GLY A 68 -13.51 16.89 1.80
C GLY A 68 -14.66 17.26 2.76
N PRO A 69 -15.10 18.53 2.75
CA PRO A 69 -16.21 19.00 3.59
C PRO A 69 -17.52 18.25 3.27
N PRO A 70 -18.47 18.17 4.22
CA PRO A 70 -19.76 17.50 4.01
C PRO A 70 -20.47 18.03 2.75
N PRO A 71 -21.06 17.15 1.91
CA PRO A 71 -21.40 15.74 2.12
C PRO A 71 -20.26 14.74 1.84
N ALA A 72 -19.05 15.23 1.54
CA ALA A 72 -17.94 14.42 1.02
C ALA A 72 -17.15 13.63 2.07
N CYS A 73 -17.35 13.89 3.38
CA CYS A 73 -16.76 13.13 4.49
C CYS A 73 -17.43 11.75 4.67
N ALA A 74 -17.60 11.04 3.56
CA ALA A 74 -18.35 9.79 3.44
C ALA A 74 -17.44 8.55 3.52
N TRP A 75 -16.14 8.73 3.75
CA TRP A 75 -15.20 7.60 3.87
C TRP A 75 -15.45 6.73 5.11
N ARG A 76 -16.11 7.26 6.15
CA ARG A 76 -16.54 6.47 7.31
C ARG A 76 -18.01 6.12 7.21
N ALA A 77 -18.31 4.83 7.31
CA ALA A 77 -19.65 4.37 7.58
C ALA A 77 -20.10 4.84 8.98
N PRO A 78 -21.23 5.53 9.12
CA PRO A 78 -21.75 5.93 10.42
C PRO A 78 -22.12 4.69 11.24
N GLY A 79 -21.68 4.64 12.51
CA GLY A 79 -21.98 3.54 13.43
C GLY A 79 -20.92 2.43 13.50
N VAL A 80 -19.90 2.45 12.64
CA VAL A 80 -18.76 1.51 12.73
C VAL A 80 -17.69 2.09 13.65
N THR A 81 -17.10 1.26 14.51
CA THR A 81 -16.05 1.66 15.45
C THR A 81 -14.81 0.79 15.29
N GLY A 82 -13.65 1.24 15.79
CA GLY A 82 -12.40 0.48 15.73
C GLY A 82 -11.69 0.54 14.38
N THR A 83 -10.98 -0.53 14.03
CA THR A 83 -10.21 -0.66 12.78
C THR A 83 -11.10 -0.72 11.55
N ASP A 84 -12.30 -1.28 11.69
CA ASP A 84 -13.22 -1.46 10.56
C ASP A 84 -13.78 -0.10 10.10
N ALA A 85 -13.86 0.87 11.00
CA ALA A 85 -14.24 2.25 10.70
C ALA A 85 -13.18 3.02 9.89
N MET A 86 -11.96 2.49 9.79
CA MET A 86 -10.84 3.10 9.06
C MET A 86 -10.74 2.59 7.62
N PHE A 87 -11.51 1.55 7.26
CA PHE A 87 -11.54 1.03 5.90
C PHE A 87 -12.36 1.96 5.00
N VAL A 88 -11.72 2.48 3.96
CA VAL A 88 -12.37 3.37 2.98
C VAL A 88 -13.02 2.57 1.86
N GLY A 89 -12.47 1.40 1.54
CA GLY A 89 -12.99 0.52 0.51
C GLY A 89 -12.26 0.65 -0.82
N PHE A 90 -12.99 0.39 -1.90
CA PHE A 90 -12.47 0.44 -3.25
C PHE A 90 -12.31 1.89 -3.74
N LEU A 91 -11.14 2.21 -4.30
CA LEU A 91 -10.81 3.56 -4.78
C LEU A 91 -10.93 3.68 -6.29
N CYS A 92 -10.20 2.83 -7.01
CA CYS A 92 -10.17 2.83 -8.47
C CYS A 92 -9.82 1.45 -9.05
N PRO A 93 -10.40 1.11 -10.21
CA PRO A 93 -9.92 0.00 -11.03
C PRO A 93 -8.77 0.48 -11.92
N VAL A 94 -7.76 -0.37 -12.11
CA VAL A 94 -6.68 -0.14 -13.08
C VAL A 94 -6.38 -1.44 -13.80
N ASP A 95 -6.70 -1.52 -15.09
CA ASP A 95 -6.54 -2.73 -15.89
C ASP A 95 -7.11 -3.97 -15.17
N ASP A 96 -6.27 -4.97 -14.87
CA ASP A 96 -6.61 -6.19 -14.13
C ASP A 96 -6.34 -6.08 -12.60
N MET A 97 -6.23 -4.86 -12.10
CA MET A 97 -5.90 -4.55 -10.71
C MET A 97 -6.98 -3.68 -10.07
N ARG A 98 -7.15 -3.83 -8.76
CA ARG A 98 -8.02 -3.00 -7.93
C ARG A 98 -7.21 -2.35 -6.84
N VAL A 99 -7.46 -1.06 -6.63
CA VAL A 99 -6.83 -0.29 -5.55
C VAL A 99 -7.82 -0.13 -4.41
N TYR A 100 -7.41 -0.54 -3.22
CA TYR A 100 -8.16 -0.39 -1.98
C TYR A 100 -7.49 0.63 -1.07
N GLY A 101 -8.34 1.32 -0.30
CA GLY A 101 -7.93 2.37 0.62
C GLY A 101 -8.28 2.06 2.07
N TYR A 102 -7.37 2.44 2.96
CA TYR A 102 -7.58 2.45 4.39
C TYR A 102 -7.00 3.76 4.97
N MET A 103 -7.76 4.49 5.77
CA MET A 103 -7.35 5.77 6.33
C MET A 103 -7.52 5.78 7.85
N THR A 104 -6.43 6.07 8.53
CA THR A 104 -6.42 6.20 9.99
C THR A 104 -7.04 7.50 10.46
N THR A 105 -7.37 7.56 11.75
CA THR A 105 -7.83 8.80 12.41
C THR A 105 -6.82 9.94 12.31
N THR A 106 -5.53 9.61 12.25
CA THR A 106 -4.42 10.55 12.07
C THR A 106 -4.21 10.99 10.62
N GLN A 107 -5.12 10.63 9.71
CA GLN A 107 -5.05 10.94 8.27
C GLN A 107 -3.82 10.32 7.56
N ILE A 108 -3.29 9.22 8.09
CA ILE A 108 -2.33 8.38 7.37
C ILE A 108 -3.12 7.46 6.46
N LYS A 109 -2.73 7.45 5.18
CA LYS A 109 -3.43 6.75 4.09
C LYS A 109 -2.63 5.50 3.72
N PHE A 110 -3.30 4.36 3.70
CA PHE A 110 -2.76 3.09 3.28
C PHE A 110 -3.46 2.73 1.97
N LEU A 111 -2.66 2.44 0.95
CA LEU A 111 -3.11 2.05 -0.37
C LEU A 111 -2.58 0.66 -0.67
N LEU A 112 -3.48 -0.24 -1.05
CA LEU A 112 -3.13 -1.60 -1.41
C LEU A 112 -3.63 -1.85 -2.82
N THR A 113 -2.73 -2.33 -3.68
CA THR A 113 -3.10 -2.75 -5.03
C THR A 113 -3.09 -4.26 -5.08
N VAL A 114 -4.22 -4.83 -5.48
CA VAL A 114 -4.47 -6.27 -5.51
C VAL A 114 -4.94 -6.64 -6.91
N ARG A 115 -4.55 -7.82 -7.41
CA ARG A 115 -5.05 -8.34 -8.68
C ARG A 115 -6.56 -8.61 -8.58
N ASP A 116 -7.28 -8.49 -9.69
CA ASP A 116 -8.74 -8.61 -9.73
C ASP A 116 -9.24 -9.93 -9.08
N GLY A 117 -10.26 -9.81 -8.24
CA GLY A 117 -10.80 -10.86 -7.38
C GLY A 117 -11.70 -10.29 -6.27
N TYR A 118 -12.63 -11.09 -5.75
CA TYR A 118 -13.42 -10.71 -4.57
C TYR A 118 -12.62 -11.03 -3.31
N HIS A 119 -12.47 -10.04 -2.42
CA HIS A 119 -11.60 -10.16 -1.26
C HIS A 119 -12.31 -9.65 0.00
N GLU A 120 -12.83 -10.55 0.83
CA GLU A 120 -13.46 -10.20 2.11
C GLU A 120 -12.42 -9.87 3.21
N ASP A 121 -11.21 -10.42 3.10
CA ASP A 121 -10.20 -10.35 4.16
C ASP A 121 -9.22 -9.16 4.07
N ILE A 122 -9.38 -8.28 3.08
CA ILE A 122 -8.53 -7.09 2.91
C ILE A 122 -8.58 -6.18 4.15
N GLN A 123 -9.73 -6.09 4.82
CA GLN A 123 -9.87 -5.29 6.05
C GLN A 123 -8.95 -5.81 7.16
N LYS A 124 -8.88 -7.14 7.33
CA LYS A 124 -8.01 -7.79 8.31
C LYS A 124 -6.54 -7.60 7.95
N LEU A 125 -6.20 -7.65 6.66
CA LEU A 125 -4.85 -7.37 6.17
C LEU A 125 -4.43 -5.93 6.50
N PHE A 126 -5.28 -4.94 6.23
CA PHE A 126 -5.02 -3.56 6.61
C PHE A 126 -4.86 -3.38 8.12
N ALA A 127 -5.70 -4.04 8.93
CA ALA A 127 -5.58 -3.99 10.39
C ALA A 127 -4.23 -4.53 10.89
N LYS A 128 -3.74 -5.64 10.31
CA LYS A 128 -2.41 -6.21 10.61
C LYS A 128 -1.28 -5.25 10.21
N ILE A 129 -1.32 -4.71 8.99
CA ILE A 129 -0.32 -3.74 8.50
C ILE A 129 -0.31 -2.49 9.37
N HIS A 130 -1.48 -1.99 9.75
CA HIS A 130 -1.61 -0.85 10.65
C HIS A 130 -0.98 -1.13 12.02
N ALA A 131 -1.16 -2.32 12.59
CA ALA A 131 -0.51 -2.70 13.84
C ALA A 131 1.03 -2.71 13.74
N ILE A 132 1.58 -3.19 12.62
CA ILE A 132 3.02 -3.17 12.35
C ILE A 132 3.53 -1.72 12.23
N TYR A 133 2.79 -0.86 11.52
CA TYR A 133 3.10 0.56 11.39
C TYR A 133 3.08 1.30 12.74
N VAL A 134 2.06 1.06 13.56
CA VAL A 134 1.99 1.61 14.92
C VAL A 134 3.18 1.14 15.75
N GLY A 135 3.53 -0.14 15.71
CA GLY A 135 4.72 -0.66 16.40
C GLY A 135 6.03 0.03 15.95
N HIS A 136 6.13 0.41 14.68
CA HIS A 136 7.26 1.17 14.17
C HIS A 136 7.29 2.62 14.66
N ILE A 137 6.15 3.33 14.66
CA ILE A 137 6.07 4.72 15.14
C ILE A 137 6.30 4.81 16.65
N LEU A 138 5.84 3.81 17.42
CA LEU A 138 6.04 3.78 18.86
C LEU A 138 7.51 3.59 19.27
N ASN A 139 8.41 3.37 18.30
CA ASN A 139 9.84 3.39 18.55
C ASN A 139 10.34 4.84 18.73
N PRO A 140 10.85 5.22 19.92
CA PRO A 140 11.31 6.59 20.19
C PRO A 140 12.52 7.02 19.35
N PHE A 141 13.21 6.09 18.70
CA PHE A 141 14.35 6.38 17.81
C PHE A 141 13.96 6.45 16.33
N SER A 142 12.68 6.25 15.99
CA SER A 142 12.23 6.39 14.61
C SER A 142 11.85 7.84 14.31
N PRO A 143 12.42 8.48 13.27
CA PRO A 143 12.03 9.83 12.87
C PRO A 143 10.58 9.84 12.38
N LEU A 144 9.75 10.70 12.98
CA LEU A 144 8.36 10.88 12.57
C LEU A 144 8.32 11.54 11.18
N ASN A 145 7.43 11.05 10.30
CA ASN A 145 7.23 11.54 8.93
C ASN A 145 8.43 11.38 7.97
N ALA A 146 9.44 10.58 8.34
CA ALA A 146 10.52 10.18 7.45
C ALA A 146 10.19 8.85 6.76
N PRO A 147 10.83 8.56 5.60
CA PRO A 147 10.65 7.28 4.94
C PRO A 147 11.15 6.13 5.82
N ILE A 148 10.34 5.08 5.96
CA ILE A 148 10.67 3.89 6.74
C ILE A 148 11.67 3.05 5.94
N SER A 149 12.88 2.89 6.50
CA SER A 149 13.98 2.12 5.90
C SER A 149 14.39 0.89 6.73
N SER A 150 13.60 0.52 7.73
CA SER A 150 13.95 -0.57 8.64
C SER A 150 13.68 -1.95 8.05
N ASN A 151 14.72 -2.78 7.91
CA ASN A 151 14.60 -4.15 7.41
C ASN A 151 13.61 -5.02 8.21
N ARG A 152 13.50 -4.80 9.53
CA ARG A 152 12.56 -5.55 10.38
C ARG A 152 11.11 -5.28 9.97
N PHE A 153 10.78 -4.02 9.71
CA PHE A 153 9.45 -3.64 9.23
C PHE A 153 9.17 -4.30 7.87
N ASP A 154 10.15 -4.25 6.97
CA ASP A 154 10.05 -4.90 5.66
C ASP A 154 9.77 -6.41 5.78
N GLN A 155 10.48 -7.11 6.64
CA GLN A 155 10.27 -8.55 6.84
C GLN A 155 8.87 -8.84 7.40
N GLN A 156 8.39 -8.04 8.35
CA GLN A 156 7.05 -8.22 8.93
C GLN A 156 5.94 -7.96 7.91
N ILE A 157 6.08 -6.92 7.09
CA ILE A 157 5.13 -6.64 6.02
C ILE A 157 5.14 -7.76 4.99
N GLN A 158 6.31 -8.22 4.56
CA GLN A 158 6.45 -9.33 3.62
C GLN A 158 5.75 -10.59 4.14
N GLN A 159 6.07 -11.02 5.36
CA GLN A 159 5.42 -12.19 5.98
C GLN A 159 3.91 -12.06 6.07
N THR A 160 3.41 -10.85 6.36
CA THR A 160 1.96 -10.60 6.47
C THR A 160 1.27 -10.71 5.10
N VAL A 161 1.93 -10.21 4.05
CA VAL A 161 1.44 -10.28 2.67
C VAL A 161 1.53 -11.70 2.14
N ASP A 162 2.63 -12.41 2.40
CA ASP A 162 2.81 -13.81 1.99
C ASP A 162 1.75 -14.71 2.63
N ALA A 163 1.52 -14.57 3.94
CA ALA A 163 0.47 -15.34 4.62
C ALA A 163 -0.94 -15.03 4.08
N TYR A 164 -1.18 -13.80 3.63
CA TYR A 164 -2.45 -13.45 2.97
C TYR A 164 -2.56 -14.09 1.58
N ASN A 165 -1.47 -14.08 0.80
CA ASN A 165 -1.42 -14.68 -0.52
C ASN A 165 -1.58 -16.21 -0.46
N GLU A 166 -0.97 -16.86 0.55
CA GLU A 166 -1.09 -18.31 0.80
C GLU A 166 -2.50 -18.71 1.23
N SER A 167 -3.15 -17.92 2.10
CA SER A 167 -4.52 -18.18 2.55
C SER A 167 -5.55 -18.10 1.42
N MET A 168 -5.19 -17.53 0.27
CA MET A 168 -6.06 -17.28 -0.87
C MET A 168 -5.70 -18.16 -2.10
N MET A 169 -4.70 -19.06 -1.98
CA MET A 169 -4.48 -20.16 -2.92
C MET A 169 -5.32 -21.37 -2.53
#